data_AF-A0A1Y5XF78-F1
#
_entry.id   AF-A0A1Y5XF78-F1
#
_cell.length_a   1.000
_cell.length_b   1.000
_cell.length_c   1.000
_cell.angle_alpha   90.00
_cell.angle_beta   90.00
_cell.angle_gamma   90.00
#
_symmetry.space_group_name_H-M   'P 1'
#
loop_
_entity.id
_entity.type
_entity.pdbx_description
1 polymer ?
#
loop_
_entity_poly.entity_id
_entity_poly.type
_entity_poly.pdbx_seq_one_letter_code
_entity_poly.pdbx_strand_id
1 'polypeptide(L)'
;MTILVTGATGKVGGQVVSQLSAPVRRFSRSTGGDITNVDSVRAALDGVSSVFFVWPFFHTNGIEPIIDAIAASSARRIVYLSAAGDPDWATRVETLIEKSGLEWTFLQPTGFAGNALQWADEIKQSGVVRAPFGDMRRPLIHEYDMAAVGVRALESDDHIGARHLLSGPAMVSQIVQVRIIGEVIGRDLRFEEQSPEDAKAEMLAAGWPDTVANEALGAWAGMLAHPEPITSTVEEVTGRPAKTFREWAQDHAGDFKS
;
A
#
# COMPACT_ATOMS: atom_id res chain seq x y z
N MET A 1 -7.19 25.07 -5.90
CA MET A 1 -7.86 23.76 -5.76
C MET A 1 -7.15 22.99 -4.67
N THR A 2 -7.85 22.64 -3.59
CA THR A 2 -7.25 21.93 -2.46
C THR A 2 -7.53 20.44 -2.58
N ILE A 3 -6.50 19.62 -2.41
CA ILE A 3 -6.60 18.16 -2.43
C ILE A 3 -6.61 17.63 -0.99
N LEU A 4 -7.61 16.83 -0.64
CA LEU A 4 -7.63 16.09 0.61
C LEU A 4 -6.85 14.79 0.44
N VAL A 5 -5.90 14.52 1.34
CA VAL A 5 -5.18 13.25 1.37
C VAL A 5 -5.56 12.52 2.65
N THR A 6 -6.30 11.42 2.55
CA THR A 6 -6.54 10.55 3.71
C THR A 6 -5.33 9.64 3.94
N GLY A 7 -5.09 9.25 5.18
CA GLY A 7 -3.87 8.53 5.54
C GLY A 7 -2.59 9.34 5.28
N ALA A 8 -2.67 10.69 5.35
CA ALA A 8 -1.60 11.63 4.99
C ALA A 8 -0.26 11.45 5.72
N THR A 9 -0.23 10.68 6.81
CA THR A 9 0.97 10.36 7.59
C THR A 9 1.41 8.90 7.47
N GLY A 10 0.70 8.10 6.67
CA GLY A 10 1.12 6.75 6.28
C GLY A 10 2.15 6.79 5.15
N LYS A 11 2.72 5.63 4.81
CA LYS A 11 3.80 5.48 3.82
C LYS A 11 3.45 6.08 2.46
N VAL A 12 2.31 5.68 1.88
CA VAL A 12 1.87 6.18 0.57
C VAL A 12 1.29 7.59 0.67
N GLY A 13 0.38 7.85 1.63
CA GLY A 13 -0.24 9.16 1.78
C GLY A 13 0.76 10.28 2.07
N GLY A 14 1.80 10.01 2.86
CA GLY A 14 2.90 10.95 3.11
C GLY A 14 3.70 11.27 1.84
N GLN A 15 3.92 10.26 0.99
CA GLN A 15 4.54 10.47 -0.32
C GLN A 15 3.66 11.32 -1.24
N VAL A 16 2.35 11.05 -1.30
CA VAL A 16 1.39 11.89 -2.07
C VAL A 16 1.45 13.33 -1.61
N VAL A 17 1.39 13.56 -0.29
CA VAL A 17 1.53 14.89 0.31
C VAL A 17 2.82 15.60 -0.11
N SER A 18 3.94 14.87 -0.19
CA SER A 18 5.25 15.44 -0.54
C SER A 18 5.43 15.72 -2.03
N GLN A 19 4.70 15.01 -2.88
CA GLN A 19 4.83 15.08 -4.34
C GLN A 19 3.80 16.00 -4.99
N LEU A 20 2.68 16.29 -4.32
CA LEU A 20 1.65 17.19 -4.82
C LEU A 20 2.16 18.63 -4.93
N SER A 21 1.87 19.26 -6.06
CA SER A 21 2.13 20.68 -6.30
C SER A 21 0.99 21.58 -5.79
N ALA A 22 -0.23 21.06 -5.81
CA ALA A 22 -1.43 21.74 -5.35
C ALA A 22 -1.49 21.85 -3.82
N PRO A 23 -2.23 22.83 -3.26
CA PRO A 23 -2.50 22.90 -1.82
C PRO A 23 -3.08 21.58 -1.27
N VAL A 24 -2.46 21.06 -0.20
CA VAL A 24 -2.82 19.77 0.41
C VAL A 24 -3.47 19.96 1.78
N ARG A 25 -4.63 19.34 1.97
CA ARG A 25 -5.24 19.12 3.29
C ARG A 25 -4.90 17.70 3.77
N ARG A 26 -4.14 17.61 4.86
CA ARG A 26 -3.70 16.34 5.45
C ARG A 26 -4.78 15.78 6.39
N PHE A 27 -5.27 14.58 6.13
CA PHE A 27 -6.29 13.92 6.96
C PHE A 27 -5.78 12.57 7.49
N SER A 28 -5.54 12.52 8.79
CA SER A 28 -5.06 11.34 9.51
C SER A 28 -5.29 11.53 11.01
N ARG A 29 -5.18 10.45 11.79
CA ARG A 29 -5.33 10.51 13.26
C ARG A 29 -4.39 11.53 13.91
N SER A 30 -3.13 11.59 13.47
CA SER A 30 -2.13 12.53 14.00
C SER A 30 -2.38 13.98 13.57
N THR A 31 -3.24 14.22 12.59
CA THR A 31 -3.67 15.56 12.17
C THR A 31 -5.10 15.88 12.61
N GLY A 32 -5.68 15.08 13.52
CA GLY A 32 -7.02 15.28 14.08
C GLY A 32 -8.17 14.75 13.22
N GLY A 33 -7.89 14.00 12.15
CA GLY A 33 -8.89 13.37 11.29
C GLY A 33 -9.19 11.92 11.68
N ASP A 34 -10.44 11.51 11.51
CA ASP A 34 -10.88 10.14 11.74
C ASP A 34 -11.72 9.63 10.55
N ILE A 35 -11.16 8.68 9.80
CA ILE A 35 -11.80 8.10 8.60
C ILE A 35 -13.02 7.23 8.93
N THR A 36 -13.17 6.81 10.19
CA THR A 36 -14.33 6.03 10.66
C THR A 36 -15.48 6.92 11.13
N ASN A 37 -15.25 8.23 11.24
CA ASN A 37 -16.24 9.22 11.64
C ASN A 37 -16.64 10.09 10.45
N VAL A 38 -17.87 9.90 9.96
CA VAL A 38 -18.39 10.63 8.80
C VAL A 38 -18.42 12.15 9.00
N ASP A 39 -18.66 12.65 10.22
CA ASP A 39 -18.68 14.09 10.48
C ASP A 39 -17.27 14.68 10.47
N SER A 40 -16.27 13.90 10.91
CA SER A 40 -14.85 14.26 10.75
C SER A 40 -14.47 14.36 9.27
N VAL A 41 -14.93 13.40 8.45
CA VAL A 41 -14.71 13.43 6.99
C VAL A 41 -15.41 14.61 6.33
N ARG A 42 -16.68 14.89 6.66
CA ARG A 42 -17.42 16.05 6.14
C ARG A 42 -16.71 17.37 6.42
N ALA A 43 -16.25 17.57 7.66
CA ALA A 43 -15.50 18.76 8.02
C ALA A 43 -14.21 18.91 7.19
N ALA A 44 -13.55 17.80 6.88
CA ALA A 44 -12.33 17.79 6.08
C ALA A 44 -12.58 18.01 4.57
N LEU A 45 -13.81 17.91 4.08
CA LEU A 45 -14.16 18.06 2.65
C LEU A 45 -14.49 19.50 2.24
N ASP A 46 -14.62 20.44 3.18
CA ASP A 46 -14.98 21.83 2.87
C ASP A 46 -13.95 22.51 1.92
N GLY A 47 -14.39 22.93 0.73
CA GLY A 47 -13.53 23.55 -0.28
C GLY A 47 -12.50 22.62 -0.93
N VAL A 48 -12.67 21.30 -0.80
CA VAL A 48 -11.83 20.28 -1.46
C VAL A 48 -12.36 20.00 -2.86
N SER A 49 -11.46 19.91 -3.84
CA SER A 49 -11.80 19.59 -5.24
C SER A 49 -11.51 18.13 -5.60
N SER A 50 -10.58 17.48 -4.90
CA SER A 50 -10.18 16.10 -5.18
C SER A 50 -9.72 15.40 -3.90
N VAL A 51 -9.89 14.08 -3.84
CA VAL A 51 -9.53 13.26 -2.69
C VAL A 51 -8.56 12.15 -3.10
N PHE A 52 -7.40 12.07 -2.48
CA PHE A 52 -6.64 10.82 -2.41
C PHE A 52 -7.17 10.01 -1.23
N PHE A 53 -7.76 8.86 -1.53
CA PHE A 53 -8.51 8.06 -0.60
C PHE A 53 -7.76 6.76 -0.28
N VAL A 54 -7.60 6.50 1.01
CA VAL A 54 -7.11 5.26 1.60
C VAL A 54 -8.15 4.75 2.57
N TRP A 55 -8.59 3.51 2.37
CA TRP A 55 -9.41 2.79 3.33
C TRP A 55 -8.53 1.78 4.09
N PRO A 56 -8.25 1.99 5.38
CA PRO A 56 -7.19 1.25 6.08
C PRO A 56 -7.67 -0.08 6.68
N PHE A 57 -8.77 -0.66 6.16
CA PHE A 57 -9.38 -1.87 6.71
C PHE A 57 -9.64 -2.90 5.62
N PHE A 58 -9.53 -4.18 5.99
CA PHE A 58 -9.86 -5.32 5.12
C PHE A 58 -11.36 -5.69 5.16
N HIS A 59 -12.22 -4.72 5.46
CA HIS A 59 -13.67 -4.88 5.57
C HIS A 59 -14.37 -3.60 5.10
N THR A 60 -15.65 -3.65 4.77
CA THR A 60 -16.41 -2.48 4.30
C THR A 60 -17.26 -1.81 5.38
N ASN A 61 -17.10 -2.17 6.66
CA ASN A 61 -17.92 -1.61 7.73
C ASN A 61 -17.77 -0.08 7.80
N GLY A 62 -18.89 0.65 7.63
CA GLY A 62 -18.92 2.11 7.72
C GLY A 62 -18.41 2.86 6.49
N ILE A 63 -18.09 2.18 5.38
CA ILE A 63 -17.57 2.85 4.16
C ILE A 63 -18.64 3.66 3.41
N GLU A 64 -19.88 3.18 3.35
CA GLU A 64 -20.94 3.80 2.54
C GLU A 64 -21.18 5.27 2.92
N PRO A 65 -21.39 5.62 4.20
CA PRO A 65 -21.56 7.03 4.59
C PRO A 65 -20.34 7.91 4.27
N ILE A 66 -19.15 7.33 4.19
CA ILE A 66 -17.90 8.05 3.88
C ILE A 66 -17.85 8.38 2.39
N ILE A 67 -18.14 7.41 1.52
CA ILE A 67 -18.20 7.65 0.07
C ILE A 67 -19.34 8.62 -0.28
N ASP A 68 -20.51 8.47 0.36
CA ASP A 68 -21.64 9.40 0.19
C ASP A 68 -21.27 10.83 0.62
N ALA A 69 -20.54 10.98 1.73
CA ALA A 69 -20.07 12.29 2.17
C ALA A 69 -19.08 12.92 1.17
N ILE A 70 -18.18 12.14 0.58
CA ILE A 70 -17.26 12.63 -0.47
C ILE A 70 -18.05 13.04 -1.71
N ALA A 71 -18.99 12.20 -2.16
CA ALA A 71 -19.81 12.46 -3.35
C ALA A 71 -20.75 13.67 -3.19
N ALA A 72 -21.24 13.93 -1.97
CA ALA A 72 -22.09 15.09 -1.68
C ALA A 72 -21.29 16.40 -1.48
N SER A 73 -19.95 16.34 -1.47
CA SER A 73 -19.09 17.51 -1.28
C SER A 73 -18.79 18.24 -2.60
N SER A 74 -17.94 19.27 -2.54
CA SER A 74 -17.40 19.91 -3.75
C SER A 74 -16.34 19.09 -4.48
N ALA A 75 -15.93 17.94 -3.94
CA ALA A 75 -14.95 17.07 -4.58
C ALA A 75 -15.52 16.51 -5.89
N ARG A 76 -14.81 16.72 -6.98
CA ARG A 76 -15.13 16.17 -8.30
C ARG A 76 -14.47 14.80 -8.51
N ARG A 77 -13.30 14.61 -7.91
CA ARG A 77 -12.39 13.49 -8.18
C ARG A 77 -12.00 12.71 -6.93
N ILE A 78 -11.91 11.40 -7.07
CA ILE A 78 -11.36 10.49 -6.08
C ILE A 78 -10.32 9.55 -6.70
N VAL A 79 -9.12 9.53 -6.13
CA VAL A 79 -8.08 8.54 -6.46
C VAL A 79 -7.97 7.60 -5.27
N TYR A 80 -8.37 6.34 -5.46
CA TYR A 80 -8.40 5.34 -4.39
C TYR A 80 -7.20 4.41 -4.48
N LEU A 81 -6.44 4.32 -3.38
CA LEU A 81 -5.46 3.26 -3.17
C LEU A 81 -6.19 1.96 -2.80
N SER A 82 -6.53 1.19 -3.82
CA SER A 82 -7.19 -0.12 -3.75
C SER A 82 -6.15 -1.24 -3.54
N ALA A 83 -6.45 -2.45 -4.00
CA ALA A 83 -5.58 -3.61 -3.97
C ALA A 83 -5.75 -4.45 -5.25
N ALA A 84 -4.65 -5.05 -5.73
CA ALA A 84 -4.70 -6.04 -6.81
C ALA A 84 -5.27 -7.39 -6.33
N GLY A 85 -5.72 -8.22 -7.27
CA GLY A 85 -6.25 -9.56 -6.99
C GLY A 85 -7.72 -9.58 -6.54
N ASP A 86 -8.42 -8.47 -6.71
CA ASP A 86 -9.86 -8.30 -6.50
C ASP A 86 -10.39 -8.84 -5.16
N PRO A 87 -9.75 -8.54 -4.00
CA PRO A 87 -10.27 -8.99 -2.73
C PRO A 87 -11.65 -8.34 -2.48
N ASP A 88 -12.60 -9.12 -1.96
CA ASP A 88 -14.02 -8.73 -1.82
C ASP A 88 -14.20 -7.35 -1.17
N TRP A 89 -13.43 -7.03 -0.13
CA TRP A 89 -13.50 -5.71 0.52
C TRP A 89 -13.12 -4.57 -0.43
N ALA A 90 -12.06 -4.71 -1.22
CA ALA A 90 -11.58 -3.66 -2.11
C ALA A 90 -12.55 -3.47 -3.29
N THR A 91 -12.99 -4.56 -3.90
CA THR A 91 -13.95 -4.56 -5.02
C THR A 91 -15.28 -3.91 -4.63
N ARG A 92 -15.74 -4.11 -3.39
CA ARG A 92 -16.93 -3.42 -2.86
C ARG A 92 -16.72 -1.92 -2.69
N VAL A 93 -15.57 -1.47 -2.19
CA VAL A 93 -15.25 -0.03 -2.10
C VAL A 93 -15.17 0.58 -3.50
N GLU A 94 -14.49 -0.09 -4.44
CA GLU A 94 -14.45 0.33 -5.85
C GLU A 94 -15.85 0.48 -6.43
N THR A 95 -16.71 -0.52 -6.23
CA THR A 95 -18.11 -0.50 -6.73
C THR A 95 -18.91 0.67 -6.15
N LEU A 96 -18.72 1.01 -4.88
CA LEU A 96 -19.39 2.15 -4.26
C LEU A 96 -18.91 3.47 -4.87
N ILE A 97 -17.61 3.60 -5.11
CA ILE A 97 -17.02 4.78 -5.75
C ILE A 97 -17.50 4.92 -7.20
N GLU A 98 -17.55 3.83 -7.98
CA GLU A 98 -18.04 3.86 -9.36
C GLU A 98 -19.50 4.35 -9.45
N LYS A 99 -20.32 4.00 -8.45
CA LYS A 99 -21.74 4.39 -8.37
C LYS A 99 -21.96 5.79 -7.79
N SER A 100 -20.92 6.43 -7.25
CA SER A 100 -21.05 7.70 -6.54
C SER A 100 -21.16 8.92 -7.44
N GLY A 101 -20.92 8.75 -8.76
CA GLY A 101 -20.90 9.85 -9.73
C GLY A 101 -19.63 10.70 -9.71
N LEU A 102 -18.62 10.33 -8.91
CA LEU A 102 -17.31 10.98 -8.90
C LEU A 102 -16.48 10.55 -10.12
N GLU A 103 -15.56 11.41 -10.55
CA GLU A 103 -14.45 10.99 -11.41
C GLU A 103 -13.50 10.14 -10.57
N TRP A 104 -13.29 8.89 -10.96
CA TRP A 104 -12.49 7.97 -10.16
C TRP A 104 -11.27 7.45 -10.90
N THR A 105 -10.23 7.12 -10.14
CA THR A 105 -9.09 6.31 -10.59
C THR A 105 -8.75 5.34 -9.46
N PHE A 106 -8.53 4.07 -9.80
CA PHE A 106 -8.12 3.05 -8.84
C PHE A 106 -6.65 2.71 -9.03
N LEU A 107 -5.89 2.75 -7.93
CA LEU A 107 -4.53 2.26 -7.87
C LEU A 107 -4.58 0.88 -7.22
N GLN A 108 -4.26 -0.17 -7.97
CA GLN A 108 -4.32 -1.56 -7.52
C GLN A 108 -2.88 -2.10 -7.38
N PRO A 109 -2.18 -1.78 -6.29
CA PRO A 109 -0.85 -2.34 -6.04
C PRO A 109 -0.91 -3.83 -5.75
N THR A 110 0.14 -4.52 -6.19
CA THR A 110 0.47 -5.91 -5.83
C THR A 110 1.08 -5.96 -4.41
N GLY A 111 2.34 -6.37 -4.25
CA GLY A 111 3.03 -6.39 -2.96
C GLY A 111 3.74 -5.07 -2.64
N PHE A 112 3.78 -4.67 -1.38
CA PHE A 112 4.41 -3.41 -0.95
C PHE A 112 5.85 -3.68 -0.52
N ALA A 113 6.83 -2.96 -1.07
CA ALA A 113 8.21 -3.04 -0.61
C ALA A 113 8.33 -2.67 0.88
N GLY A 114 7.51 -1.69 1.31
CA GLY A 114 7.35 -1.28 2.70
C GLY A 114 7.00 -2.38 3.70
N ASN A 115 6.56 -3.56 3.28
CA ASN A 115 6.30 -4.69 4.18
C ASN A 115 7.58 -5.26 4.80
N ALA A 116 8.73 -5.11 4.14
CA ALA A 116 10.01 -5.58 4.69
C ALA A 116 10.43 -4.83 5.97
N LEU A 117 9.82 -3.68 6.28
CA LEU A 117 10.00 -3.00 7.56
C LEU A 117 9.54 -3.82 8.77
N GLN A 118 8.69 -4.84 8.58
CA GLN A 118 8.34 -5.77 9.66
C GLN A 118 9.55 -6.53 10.21
N TRP A 119 10.61 -6.70 9.40
CA TRP A 119 11.85 -7.36 9.80
C TRP A 119 12.86 -6.41 10.44
N ALA A 120 12.55 -5.12 10.57
CA ALA A 120 13.51 -4.12 11.05
C ALA A 120 14.08 -4.47 12.43
N ASP A 121 13.24 -4.90 13.35
CA ASP A 121 13.66 -5.25 14.71
C ASP A 121 14.52 -6.52 14.74
N GLU A 122 14.13 -7.57 14.02
CA GLU A 122 14.92 -8.81 13.89
C GLU A 122 16.32 -8.55 13.30
N ILE A 123 16.36 -7.71 12.26
CA ILE A 123 17.60 -7.28 11.59
C ILE A 123 18.49 -6.48 12.55
N LYS A 124 17.92 -5.54 13.32
CA LYS A 124 18.68 -4.77 14.33
C LYS A 124 19.21 -5.66 15.44
N GLN A 125 18.37 -6.55 15.97
CA GLN A 125 18.71 -7.35 17.16
C GLN A 125 19.65 -8.51 16.85
N SER A 126 19.39 -9.27 15.79
CA SER A 126 20.08 -10.54 15.52
C SER A 126 20.73 -10.61 14.15
N GLY A 127 20.28 -9.78 13.19
CA GLY A 127 20.69 -9.90 11.79
C GLY A 127 20.14 -11.15 11.08
N VAL A 128 19.19 -11.85 11.70
CA VAL A 128 18.54 -13.04 11.18
C VAL A 128 17.05 -12.79 11.06
N VAL A 129 16.52 -12.98 9.86
CA VAL A 129 15.08 -12.95 9.59
C VAL A 129 14.56 -14.37 9.50
N ARG A 130 13.47 -14.66 10.21
CA ARG A 130 12.78 -15.97 10.18
C ARG A 130 11.39 -15.82 9.60
N ALA A 131 11.13 -16.52 8.50
CA ALA A 131 9.82 -16.51 7.87
C ALA A 131 9.62 -17.79 7.03
N PRO A 132 8.37 -18.25 6.85
CA PRO A 132 8.08 -19.34 5.95
C PRO A 132 8.18 -18.88 4.48
N PHE A 133 8.38 -19.82 3.56
CA PHE A 133 8.36 -19.60 2.11
C PHE A 133 9.45 -18.62 1.62
N GLY A 134 10.71 -18.90 1.93
CA GLY A 134 11.85 -18.02 1.61
C GLY A 134 11.98 -17.69 0.12
N ASP A 135 11.60 -18.64 -0.73
CA ASP A 135 11.59 -18.52 -2.19
C ASP A 135 10.33 -17.89 -2.78
N MET A 136 9.32 -17.53 -1.96
CA MET A 136 8.15 -16.79 -2.43
C MET A 136 8.57 -15.44 -3.00
N ARG A 137 8.24 -15.21 -4.28
CA ARG A 137 8.61 -14.01 -5.04
C ARG A 137 7.40 -13.13 -5.29
N ARG A 138 7.60 -11.81 -5.18
CA ARG A 138 6.58 -10.81 -5.50
C ARG A 138 7.21 -9.60 -6.20
N PRO A 139 6.48 -8.89 -7.08
CA PRO A 139 6.95 -7.67 -7.71
C PRO A 139 6.66 -6.47 -6.80
N LEU A 140 7.48 -6.33 -5.75
CA LEU A 140 7.22 -5.37 -4.68
C LEU A 140 7.33 -3.91 -5.15
N ILE A 141 6.22 -3.18 -5.08
CA ILE A 141 6.15 -1.76 -5.47
C ILE A 141 6.56 -0.83 -4.31
N HIS A 142 7.28 0.22 -4.67
CA HIS A 142 7.70 1.30 -3.77
C HIS A 142 6.56 2.30 -3.54
N GLU A 143 6.36 2.76 -2.29
CA GLU A 143 5.35 3.78 -1.97
C GLU A 143 5.54 5.12 -2.70
N TYR A 144 6.77 5.45 -3.10
CA TYR A 144 7.05 6.62 -3.93
C TYR A 144 6.37 6.52 -5.30
N ASP A 145 6.36 5.33 -5.92
CA ASP A 145 5.77 5.11 -7.24
C ASP A 145 4.25 5.04 -7.19
N MET A 146 3.69 4.38 -6.16
CA MET A 146 2.25 4.42 -5.89
C MET A 146 1.74 5.86 -5.75
N ALA A 147 2.47 6.68 -4.99
CA ALA A 147 2.16 8.09 -4.85
C ALA A 147 2.33 8.87 -6.16
N ALA A 148 3.39 8.61 -6.93
CA ALA A 148 3.62 9.30 -8.20
C ALA A 148 2.49 9.06 -9.23
N VAL A 149 2.03 7.80 -9.35
CA VAL A 149 0.85 7.47 -10.17
C VAL A 149 -0.40 8.16 -9.61
N GLY A 150 -0.60 8.14 -8.29
CA GLY A 150 -1.72 8.81 -7.64
C GLY A 150 -1.75 10.32 -7.87
N VAL A 151 -0.59 10.98 -7.83
CA VAL A 151 -0.45 12.41 -8.11
C VAL A 151 -0.82 12.72 -9.56
N ARG A 152 -0.34 11.94 -10.53
CA ARG A 152 -0.73 12.10 -11.93
C ARG A 152 -2.24 11.95 -12.12
N ALA A 153 -2.84 10.96 -11.48
CA ALA A 153 -4.30 10.76 -11.51
C ALA A 153 -5.08 11.90 -10.83
N LEU A 154 -4.52 12.53 -9.80
CA LEU A 154 -5.15 13.69 -9.16
C LEU A 154 -5.07 14.96 -10.03
N GLU A 155 -3.97 15.14 -10.77
CA GLU A 155 -3.65 16.38 -11.50
C GLU A 155 -3.98 16.33 -13.00
N SER A 156 -4.38 15.18 -13.57
CA SER A 156 -4.76 15.03 -14.98
C SER A 156 -6.11 14.31 -15.16
N ASP A 157 -6.81 14.65 -16.24
CA ASP A 157 -8.05 14.00 -16.67
C ASP A 157 -7.79 12.67 -17.43
N ASP A 158 -6.55 12.42 -17.85
CA ASP A 158 -6.15 11.25 -18.66
C ASP A 158 -6.36 9.90 -17.94
N HIS A 159 -6.65 9.93 -16.63
CA HIS A 159 -6.77 8.75 -15.78
C HIS A 159 -8.18 8.52 -15.23
N ILE A 160 -9.16 9.32 -15.67
CA ILE A 160 -10.56 9.15 -15.26
C ILE A 160 -11.07 7.79 -15.77
N GLY A 161 -11.63 7.00 -14.87
CA GLY A 161 -12.14 5.65 -15.14
C GLY A 161 -11.04 4.58 -15.26
N ALA A 162 -9.78 4.92 -14.97
CA ALA A 162 -8.68 3.97 -15.07
C ALA A 162 -8.53 3.09 -13.82
N ARG A 163 -8.15 1.83 -14.06
CA ARG A 163 -7.66 0.90 -13.04
C ARG A 163 -6.19 0.61 -13.32
N HIS A 164 -5.32 1.16 -12.51
CA HIS A 164 -3.88 1.02 -12.66
C HIS A 164 -3.38 -0.15 -11.82
N LEU A 165 -3.02 -1.26 -12.46
CA LEU A 165 -2.35 -2.39 -11.81
C LEU A 165 -0.88 -2.05 -11.57
N LEU A 166 -0.49 -1.90 -10.30
CA LEU A 166 0.81 -1.38 -9.93
C LEU A 166 1.73 -2.48 -9.36
N SER A 167 2.94 -2.54 -9.90
CA SER A 167 3.95 -3.52 -9.49
C SER A 167 5.35 -2.90 -9.47
N GLY A 168 6.26 -3.53 -8.72
CA GLY A 168 7.69 -3.30 -8.85
C GLY A 168 8.25 -3.91 -10.13
N PRO A 169 9.47 -3.52 -10.54
CA PRO A 169 10.02 -3.89 -11.86
C PRO A 169 10.49 -5.34 -11.96
N ALA A 170 10.52 -6.10 -10.87
CA ALA A 170 11.06 -7.46 -10.84
C ALA A 170 10.48 -8.31 -9.70
N MET A 171 10.42 -9.63 -9.92
CA MET A 171 10.07 -10.62 -8.91
C MET A 171 11.21 -10.79 -7.89
N VAL A 172 10.98 -10.45 -6.62
CA VAL A 172 11.99 -10.52 -5.55
C VAL A 172 11.55 -11.51 -4.48
N SER A 173 12.37 -12.53 -4.19
CA SER A 173 12.08 -13.48 -3.11
C SER A 173 12.38 -12.90 -1.73
N GLN A 174 11.81 -13.46 -0.66
CA GLN A 174 12.10 -13.01 0.70
C GLN A 174 13.60 -13.13 1.04
N ILE A 175 14.23 -14.23 0.64
CA ILE A 175 15.69 -14.43 0.77
C ILE A 175 16.46 -13.31 0.07
N VAL A 176 16.07 -12.97 -1.16
CA VAL A 176 16.71 -11.89 -1.93
C VAL A 176 16.46 -10.52 -1.31
N GLN A 177 15.28 -10.27 -0.76
CA GLN A 177 14.97 -9.02 -0.06
C GLN A 177 15.92 -8.81 1.14
N VAL A 178 16.05 -9.83 2.00
CA VAL A 178 16.94 -9.77 3.18
C VAL A 178 18.39 -9.58 2.76
N ARG A 179 18.85 -10.29 1.71
CA ARG A 179 20.19 -10.09 1.15
C ARG A 179 20.41 -8.65 0.67
N ILE A 180 19.47 -8.10 -0.11
CA ILE A 180 19.57 -6.72 -0.62
C ILE A 180 19.63 -5.71 0.52
N ILE A 181 18.79 -5.86 1.55
CA ILE A 181 18.83 -5.00 2.75
C ILE A 181 20.21 -5.07 3.40
N GLY A 182 20.75 -6.29 3.59
CA GLY A 182 22.06 -6.52 4.17
C GLY A 182 23.18 -5.82 3.41
N GLU A 183 23.21 -6.00 2.09
CA GLU A 183 24.16 -5.32 1.21
C GLU A 183 24.06 -3.79 1.31
N VAL A 184 22.84 -3.24 1.36
CA VAL A 184 22.61 -1.78 1.46
C VAL A 184 23.08 -1.21 2.80
N ILE A 185 22.88 -1.93 3.90
CA ILE A 185 23.32 -1.47 5.23
C ILE A 185 24.74 -1.92 5.59
N GLY A 186 25.41 -2.66 4.71
CA GLY A 186 26.77 -3.17 4.92
C GLY A 186 26.88 -4.25 5.98
N ARG A 187 25.84 -5.10 6.14
CA ARG A 187 25.79 -6.21 7.10
C ARG A 187 25.46 -7.53 6.40
N ASP A 188 26.09 -8.60 6.84
CA ASP A 188 25.72 -9.96 6.41
C ASP A 188 24.45 -10.39 7.16
N LEU A 189 23.30 -10.33 6.47
CA LEU A 189 22.01 -10.73 7.01
C LEU A 189 21.67 -12.13 6.52
N ARG A 190 21.07 -12.94 7.41
CA ARG A 190 20.66 -14.32 7.09
C ARG A 190 19.14 -14.43 7.06
N PHE A 191 18.64 -15.16 6.08
CA PHE A 191 17.26 -15.65 6.08
C PHE A 191 17.29 -17.10 6.55
N GLU A 192 16.59 -17.41 7.64
CA GLU A 192 16.40 -18.77 8.13
C GLU A 192 14.94 -19.15 7.85
N GLU A 193 14.74 -20.02 6.85
CA GLU A 193 13.39 -20.49 6.52
C GLU A 193 12.85 -21.34 7.66
N GLN A 194 11.68 -20.94 8.19
CA GLN A 194 10.96 -21.71 9.20
C GLN A 194 9.81 -22.49 8.58
N SER A 195 9.40 -23.57 9.25
CA SER A 195 8.26 -24.36 8.79
C SER A 195 6.96 -23.53 8.85
N PRO A 196 5.99 -23.78 7.95
CA PRO A 196 4.67 -23.18 8.07
C PRO A 196 4.00 -23.44 9.43
N GLU A 197 4.29 -24.59 10.05
CA GLU A 197 3.81 -24.96 11.37
C GLU A 197 4.39 -24.08 12.48
N ASP A 198 5.69 -23.81 12.45
CA ASP A 198 6.36 -22.91 13.41
C ASP A 198 5.85 -21.47 13.23
N ALA A 199 5.77 -21.01 11.98
CA ALA A 199 5.21 -19.70 11.66
C ALA A 199 3.75 -19.56 12.17
N LYS A 200 2.94 -20.62 12.02
CA LYS A 200 1.58 -20.65 12.58
C LYS A 200 1.59 -20.51 14.10
N ALA A 201 2.46 -21.24 14.79
CA ALA A 201 2.56 -21.18 16.24
C ALA A 201 2.92 -19.76 16.73
N GLU A 202 3.83 -19.07 16.02
CA GLU A 202 4.18 -17.68 16.28
C GLU A 202 3.00 -16.72 16.05
N MET A 203 2.25 -16.89 14.96
CA MET A 203 1.05 -16.08 14.68
C MET A 203 -0.02 -16.24 15.78
N LEU A 204 -0.26 -17.47 16.22
CA LEU A 204 -1.17 -17.76 17.32
C LEU A 204 -0.69 -17.12 18.64
N ALA A 205 0.61 -17.21 18.94
CA ALA A 205 1.20 -16.57 20.10
C ALA A 205 1.10 -15.03 20.04
N ALA A 206 1.12 -14.46 18.84
CA ALA A 206 0.86 -13.04 18.57
C ALA A 206 -0.64 -12.67 18.61
N GLY A 207 -1.54 -13.61 18.93
CA GLY A 207 -2.97 -13.38 19.12
C GLY A 207 -3.81 -13.49 17.84
N TRP A 208 -3.26 -14.01 16.75
CA TRP A 208 -4.03 -14.25 15.54
C TRP A 208 -5.02 -15.41 15.75
N PRO A 209 -6.28 -15.30 15.28
CA PRO A 209 -7.19 -16.43 15.25
C PRO A 209 -6.64 -17.56 14.36
N ASP A 210 -6.88 -18.82 14.76
CA ASP A 210 -6.37 -20.00 14.03
C ASP A 210 -6.78 -20.00 12.55
N THR A 211 -8.04 -19.64 12.27
CA THR A 211 -8.56 -19.54 10.89
C THR A 211 -7.77 -18.54 10.06
N VAL A 212 -7.47 -17.36 10.62
CA VAL A 212 -6.75 -16.29 9.93
C VAL A 212 -5.29 -16.68 9.70
N ALA A 213 -4.64 -17.36 10.65
CA ALA A 213 -3.29 -17.87 10.47
C ALA A 213 -3.21 -18.93 9.35
N ASN A 214 -4.17 -19.87 9.31
CA ASN A 214 -4.25 -20.87 8.23
C ASN A 214 -4.49 -20.23 6.87
N GLU A 215 -5.41 -19.25 6.79
CA GLU A 215 -5.72 -18.54 5.55
C GLU A 215 -4.51 -17.76 5.03
N ALA A 216 -3.77 -17.07 5.91
CA ALA A 216 -2.57 -16.34 5.54
C ALA A 216 -1.47 -17.27 5.00
N LEU A 217 -1.17 -18.38 5.69
CA LEU A 217 -0.18 -19.35 5.24
C LEU A 217 -0.59 -20.02 3.92
N GLY A 218 -1.87 -20.37 3.78
CA GLY A 218 -2.42 -20.90 2.53
C GLY A 218 -2.30 -19.91 1.37
N ALA A 219 -2.58 -18.63 1.61
CA ALA A 219 -2.42 -17.57 0.61
C ALA A 219 -0.95 -17.40 0.20
N TRP A 220 -0.02 -17.38 1.14
CA TRP A 220 1.43 -17.28 0.83
C TRP A 220 1.94 -18.50 0.06
N ALA A 221 1.51 -19.70 0.44
CA ALA A 221 1.81 -20.91 -0.33
C ALA A 221 1.24 -20.84 -1.76
N GLY A 222 0.02 -20.31 -1.91
CA GLY A 222 -0.65 -20.14 -3.20
C GLY A 222 0.08 -19.19 -4.16
N MET A 223 0.78 -18.17 -3.63
CA MET A 223 1.58 -17.24 -4.43
C MET A 223 2.76 -17.91 -5.15
N LEU A 224 3.25 -19.06 -4.67
CA LEU A 224 4.28 -19.84 -5.38
C LEU A 224 3.74 -20.45 -6.68
N ALA A 225 2.46 -20.82 -6.71
CA ALA A 225 1.81 -21.40 -7.88
C ALA A 225 1.28 -20.35 -8.86
N HIS A 226 0.91 -19.17 -8.35
CA HIS A 226 0.29 -18.09 -9.13
C HIS A 226 1.03 -16.77 -8.87
N PRO A 227 2.18 -16.54 -9.54
CA PRO A 227 2.95 -15.31 -9.33
C PRO A 227 2.16 -14.08 -9.79
N GLU A 228 2.26 -13.01 -9.02
CA GLU A 228 1.70 -11.70 -9.40
C GLU A 228 2.38 -11.16 -10.67
N PRO A 229 1.64 -10.45 -11.55
CA PRO A 229 2.21 -9.91 -12.78
C PRO A 229 3.13 -8.70 -12.53
N ILE A 230 4.13 -8.56 -13.37
CA ILE A 230 4.91 -7.31 -13.52
C ILE A 230 4.24 -6.45 -14.60
N THR A 231 4.15 -5.15 -14.36
CA THR A 231 3.48 -4.16 -15.22
C THR A 231 4.41 -2.98 -15.53
N SER A 232 4.19 -2.33 -16.67
CA SER A 232 4.85 -1.08 -17.09
C SER A 232 4.11 0.18 -16.65
N THR A 233 3.00 0.04 -15.89
CA THR A 233 2.08 1.14 -15.58
C THR A 233 2.74 2.33 -14.90
N VAL A 234 3.73 2.11 -14.03
CA VAL A 234 4.48 3.22 -13.41
C VAL A 234 5.23 4.02 -14.49
N GLU A 235 5.89 3.35 -15.43
CA GLU A 235 6.62 4.01 -16.52
C GLU A 235 5.67 4.73 -17.48
N GLU A 236 4.58 4.09 -17.87
CA GLU A 236 3.57 4.65 -18.76
C GLU A 236 2.92 5.92 -18.18
N VAL A 237 2.63 5.94 -16.88
CA VAL A 237 1.96 7.07 -16.24
C VAL A 237 2.95 8.17 -15.81
N THR A 238 4.14 7.80 -15.33
CA THR A 238 5.06 8.76 -14.71
C THR A 238 6.20 9.20 -15.62
N GLY A 239 6.45 8.47 -16.72
CA GLY A 239 7.57 8.67 -17.64
C GLY A 239 8.92 8.18 -17.12
N ARG A 240 8.94 7.45 -16.00
CA ARG A 240 10.15 6.86 -15.41
C ARG A 240 9.91 5.41 -14.98
N PRO A 241 10.90 4.51 -15.08
CA PRO A 241 10.76 3.14 -14.60
C PRO A 241 10.36 3.08 -13.12
N ALA A 242 9.66 2.01 -12.74
CA ALA A 242 9.40 1.71 -11.34
C ALA A 242 10.73 1.51 -10.59
N LYS A 243 10.79 2.02 -9.36
CA LYS A 243 11.92 1.84 -8.47
C LYS A 243 12.08 0.37 -8.09
N THR A 244 13.32 -0.08 -8.08
CA THR A 244 13.70 -1.41 -7.63
C THR A 244 13.56 -1.56 -6.12
N PHE A 245 13.47 -2.80 -5.64
CA PHE A 245 13.54 -3.08 -4.20
C PHE A 245 14.86 -2.62 -3.57
N ARG A 246 15.96 -2.58 -4.33
CA ARG A 246 17.24 -2.04 -3.85
C ARG A 246 17.15 -0.54 -3.58
N GLU A 247 16.56 0.24 -4.49
CA GLU A 247 16.35 1.67 -4.27
C GLU A 247 15.46 1.91 -3.05
N TRP A 248 14.38 1.12 -2.90
CA TRP A 248 13.55 1.16 -1.70
C TRP A 248 14.38 0.88 -0.42
N ALA A 249 15.20 -0.16 -0.43
CA ALA A 249 16.06 -0.49 0.71
C ALA A 249 17.09 0.60 1.03
N GLN A 250 17.56 1.35 0.02
CA GLN A 250 18.45 2.50 0.20
C GLN A 250 17.73 3.67 0.87
N ASP A 251 16.52 3.99 0.40
CA ASP A 251 15.68 5.06 0.95
C ASP A 251 15.29 4.75 2.42
N HIS A 252 15.16 3.47 2.76
CA HIS A 252 14.84 2.97 4.11
C HIS A 252 16.04 2.44 4.89
N ALA A 253 17.27 2.68 4.45
CA ALA A 253 18.45 2.08 5.09
C ALA A 253 18.58 2.42 6.59
N GLY A 254 18.11 3.61 6.99
CA GLY A 254 18.09 4.05 8.39
C GLY A 254 17.17 3.21 9.27
N ASP A 255 16.10 2.64 8.72
CA ASP A 255 15.13 1.85 9.48
C ASP A 255 15.69 0.49 9.93
N PHE A 256 16.79 0.04 9.34
CA PHE A 256 17.44 -1.26 9.61
C PHE A 256 18.77 -1.13 10.36
N LYS A 257 19.25 0.10 10.57
CA LYS A 257 20.49 0.38 11.32
C LYS A 257 20.18 0.51 12.81
N SER A 258 21.06 -0.08 13.63
CA SER A 258 21.09 0.05 15.09
C SER A 258 21.61 1.41 15.52
#